data_AF-A0A661NVL4-F1
#
_entry.id   AF-A0A661NVL4-F1
#
_cell.length_a   1.000
_cell.length_b   1.000
_cell.length_c   1.000
_cell.angle_alpha   90.00
_cell.angle_beta   90.00
_cell.angle_gamma   90.00
#
_symmetry.space_group_name_H-M   'P 1'
#
loop_
_entity.id
_entity.type
_entity.pdbx_description
1 polymer ?
#
loop_
_entity_poly.entity_id
_entity_poly.type
_entity_poly.pdbx_seq_one_letter_code
_entity_poly.pdbx_strand_id
1 'polypeptide(L)'
;MSGLVLLLAGPALAYILPADFLLRKMADKRRRIGISRLTVTMECQRGQSARAEEKLYLKVPGRIRWEGPGDEVIVCQGVRCRHRGGGQQAVPAWIRHLNFFFVGPARQSAYQKMLKTLGVDTRRDTLSRFGGRVAVVLGAKSWERDRPQFWLDKDLFLPLRLFLKQEGALIDIAWKQWGSRLSGDWFPASLEVRRDGQPLLSCQVTGVDSRRAVPDKLFAP
;
A
#
# COMPACT_ATOMS: atom_id res chain seq x y z
N MET A 1 -46.29 23.75 35.24
CA MET A 1 -44.97 23.18 35.61
C MET A 1 -44.48 22.38 34.40
N SER A 2 -43.62 22.98 33.57
CA SER A 2 -43.06 22.30 32.39
C SER A 2 -41.61 21.95 32.69
N GLY A 3 -41.33 20.66 32.84
CA GLY A 3 -39.99 20.13 33.07
C GLY A 3 -39.22 20.02 31.77
N LEU A 4 -38.11 20.76 31.66
CA LEU A 4 -37.15 20.66 30.59
C LEU A 4 -36.21 19.46 30.87
N VAL A 5 -36.32 18.40 30.08
CA VAL A 5 -35.38 17.25 30.15
C VAL A 5 -34.18 17.58 29.27
N LEU A 6 -33.04 17.88 29.89
CA LEU A 6 -31.74 17.93 29.20
C LEU A 6 -31.23 16.50 28.99
N LEU A 7 -31.18 16.06 27.74
CA LEU A 7 -30.43 14.86 27.35
C LEU A 7 -28.94 15.22 27.25
N LEU A 8 -28.15 14.79 28.23
CA LEU A 8 -26.69 14.85 28.18
C LEU A 8 -26.17 13.84 27.13
N ALA A 9 -25.73 14.34 25.98
CA ALA A 9 -25.00 13.52 25.01
C ALA A 9 -23.58 13.24 25.53
N GLY A 10 -23.36 12.02 26.03
CA GLY A 10 -22.01 11.56 26.40
C GLY A 10 -21.13 11.40 25.15
N PRO A 11 -19.81 11.65 25.23
CA PRO A 11 -18.92 11.43 24.11
C PRO A 11 -18.90 9.93 23.79
N ALA A 12 -19.48 9.55 22.64
CA ALA A 12 -19.28 8.23 22.08
C ALA A 12 -17.80 8.11 21.68
N LEU A 13 -16.98 7.56 22.58
CA LEU A 13 -15.61 7.20 22.26
C LEU A 13 -15.66 6.15 21.16
N ALA A 14 -15.37 6.58 19.93
CA ALA A 14 -15.36 5.69 18.78
C ALA A 14 -14.28 4.63 18.99
N TYR A 15 -14.71 3.42 19.34
CA TYR A 15 -13.81 2.30 19.64
C TYR A 15 -12.95 1.96 18.42
N ILE A 16 -11.64 1.98 18.62
CA ILE A 16 -10.63 1.55 17.64
C ILE A 16 -10.17 0.15 18.05
N LEU A 17 -10.23 -0.78 17.09
CA LEU A 17 -9.78 -2.15 17.31
C LEU A 17 -8.27 -2.20 17.49
N PRO A 18 -7.74 -3.10 18.34
CA PRO A 18 -6.30 -3.28 18.51
C PRO A 18 -5.57 -3.51 17.18
N ALA A 19 -4.38 -2.94 17.05
CA ALA A 19 -3.59 -3.00 15.82
C ALA A 19 -3.28 -4.45 15.38
N ASP A 20 -3.00 -5.36 16.32
CA ASP A 20 -2.75 -6.77 16.02
C ASP A 20 -3.99 -7.46 15.43
N PHE A 21 -5.18 -7.14 15.92
CA PHE A 21 -6.45 -7.62 15.37
C PHE A 21 -6.66 -7.10 13.94
N LEU A 22 -6.47 -5.80 13.72
CA LEU A 22 -6.60 -5.18 12.41
C LEU A 22 -5.63 -5.79 11.38
N LEU A 23 -4.35 -5.94 11.75
CA LEU A 23 -3.33 -6.54 10.89
C LEU A 23 -3.61 -8.03 10.63
N ARG A 24 -4.19 -8.75 11.60
CA ARG A 24 -4.68 -10.12 11.40
C ARG A 24 -5.81 -10.16 10.39
N LYS A 25 -6.83 -9.30 10.51
CA LYS A 25 -7.94 -9.25 9.56
C LYS A 25 -7.49 -8.91 8.15
N MET A 26 -6.55 -7.98 7.99
CA MET A 26 -5.92 -7.66 6.71
C MET A 26 -5.19 -8.88 6.12
N ALA A 27 -4.37 -9.57 6.93
CA ALA A 27 -3.67 -10.78 6.50
C ALA A 27 -4.63 -11.90 6.11
N ASP A 28 -5.68 -12.12 6.90
CA ASP A 28 -6.72 -13.12 6.64
C ASP A 28 -7.46 -12.82 5.33
N LYS A 29 -7.80 -11.56 5.08
CA LYS A 29 -8.39 -11.13 3.81
C LYS A 29 -7.46 -11.42 2.64
N ARG A 30 -6.17 -11.07 2.74
CA ARG A 30 -5.21 -11.36 1.68
C ARG A 30 -5.06 -12.86 1.39
N ARG A 31 -5.08 -13.70 2.44
CA ARG A 31 -5.08 -15.16 2.27
C ARG A 31 -6.36 -15.68 1.61
N ARG A 32 -7.53 -15.18 2.01
CA ARG A 32 -8.84 -15.55 1.42
C ARG A 32 -8.94 -15.18 -0.06
N ILE A 33 -8.34 -14.07 -0.48
CA ILE A 33 -8.26 -13.69 -1.89
C ILE A 33 -7.50 -14.75 -2.70
N GLY A 34 -6.53 -15.46 -2.11
CA GLY A 34 -5.93 -16.65 -2.72
C GLY A 34 -5.00 -16.39 -3.91
N ILE A 35 -4.66 -15.12 -4.17
CA ILE A 35 -3.88 -14.73 -5.34
C ILE A 35 -2.39 -14.88 -5.07
N SER A 36 -1.79 -15.86 -5.75
CA SER A 36 -0.35 -16.13 -5.71
C SER A 36 0.43 -15.38 -6.80
N ARG A 37 -0.26 -14.89 -7.84
CA ARG A 37 0.35 -14.13 -8.94
C ARG A 37 -0.62 -13.11 -9.55
N LEU A 38 -0.10 -11.98 -10.00
CA LEU A 38 -0.84 -10.97 -10.77
C LEU A 38 0.06 -10.40 -11.87
N THR A 39 -0.54 -10.15 -13.03
CA THR A 39 -0.05 -9.18 -14.01
C THR A 39 -0.98 -7.99 -13.96
N VAL A 40 -0.43 -6.79 -13.80
CA VAL A 40 -1.15 -5.53 -13.76
C VAL A 40 -0.61 -4.64 -14.86
N THR A 41 -1.48 -4.16 -15.74
CA THR A 41 -1.16 -3.10 -16.71
C THR A 41 -1.67 -1.78 -16.16
N MET A 42 -0.86 -0.74 -16.27
CA MET A 42 -1.15 0.57 -15.71
C MET A 42 -0.61 1.70 -16.59
N GLU A 43 -1.33 2.81 -16.63
CA GLU A 43 -0.86 4.07 -17.20
C GLU A 43 -0.22 4.89 -16.08
N CYS A 44 1.09 5.09 -16.13
CA CYS A 44 1.87 5.73 -15.08
C CYS A 44 2.47 7.05 -15.53
N GLN A 45 2.51 8.01 -14.60
CA GLN A 45 3.21 9.27 -14.71
C GLN A 45 4.29 9.33 -13.63
N ARG A 46 5.54 9.56 -14.02
CA ARG A 46 6.68 9.71 -13.10
C ARG A 46 7.10 11.18 -13.04
N GLY A 47 6.98 11.81 -11.86
CA GLY A 47 7.18 13.25 -11.72
C GLY A 47 6.37 14.06 -12.73
N GLN A 48 7.06 14.82 -13.59
CA GLN A 48 6.45 15.66 -14.63
C GLN A 48 6.50 15.03 -16.04
N SER A 49 6.94 13.78 -16.18
CA SER A 49 6.99 13.08 -17.47
C SER A 49 5.60 12.85 -18.06
N ALA A 50 5.54 12.55 -19.35
CA ALA A 50 4.31 12.08 -19.99
C ALA A 50 3.86 10.73 -19.37
N ARG A 51 2.56 10.41 -19.52
CA ARG A 51 2.05 9.09 -19.14
C ARG A 51 2.56 8.03 -20.11
N ALA A 52 2.87 6.85 -19.56
CA ALA A 52 3.26 5.68 -20.34
C ALA A 52 2.63 4.42 -19.75
N GLU A 53 2.39 3.43 -20.61
CA GLU A 53 2.01 2.09 -20.19
C GLU A 53 3.18 1.44 -19.44
N GLU A 54 2.93 0.91 -18.25
CA GLU A 54 3.84 0.13 -17.44
C GLU A 54 3.19 -1.20 -17.05
N LYS A 55 4.01 -2.24 -16.87
CA LYS A 55 3.56 -3.59 -16.47
C LYS A 55 4.19 -4.03 -15.17
N LEU A 56 3.34 -4.43 -14.23
CA LEU A 56 3.74 -4.91 -12.92
C LEU A 56 3.37 -6.40 -12.79
N TYR A 57 4.38 -7.23 -12.56
CA TYR A 57 4.23 -8.65 -12.28
C TYR A 57 4.52 -8.88 -10.80
N LEU A 58 3.55 -9.46 -10.12
CA LEU A 58 3.61 -9.79 -8.70
C LEU A 58 3.54 -11.30 -8.55
N LYS A 59 4.47 -11.90 -7.83
CA LYS A 59 4.46 -13.33 -7.54
C LYS A 59 4.84 -13.59 -6.09
N VAL A 60 3.98 -14.29 -5.38
CA VAL A 60 4.22 -14.69 -3.99
C VAL A 60 5.19 -15.88 -3.97
N PRO A 61 6.15 -15.93 -3.02
CA PRO A 61 6.49 -14.88 -2.06
C PRO A 61 7.51 -13.88 -2.61
N GLY A 62 7.26 -12.60 -2.39
CA GLY A 62 8.26 -11.53 -2.42
C GLY A 62 8.86 -11.18 -3.77
N ARG A 63 8.27 -11.61 -4.90
CA ARG A 63 8.81 -11.33 -6.24
C ARG A 63 8.01 -10.26 -6.96
N ILE A 64 8.73 -9.24 -7.42
CA ILE A 64 8.18 -8.09 -8.13
C ILE A 64 9.00 -7.92 -9.39
N ARG A 65 8.34 -7.67 -10.52
CA ARG A 65 8.96 -7.18 -11.74
C ARG A 65 8.14 -6.00 -12.21
N TRP A 66 8.77 -4.86 -12.43
CA TRP A 66 8.15 -3.65 -12.94
C TRP A 66 8.83 -3.28 -14.24
N GLU A 67 8.08 -3.34 -15.34
CA GLU A 67 8.50 -2.88 -16.67
C GLU A 67 7.97 -1.47 -16.85
N GLY A 68 8.89 -0.50 -16.89
CA GLY A 68 8.61 0.91 -17.08
C GLY A 68 8.71 1.32 -18.55
N PRO A 69 8.66 2.63 -18.86
CA PRO A 69 8.90 3.14 -20.21
C PRO A 69 10.33 2.81 -20.71
N GLY A 70 10.46 2.62 -22.02
CA GLY A 70 11.71 2.18 -22.66
C GLY A 70 12.06 0.73 -22.30
N ASP A 71 13.33 0.47 -22.02
CA ASP A 71 13.83 -0.85 -21.57
C ASP A 71 14.00 -0.93 -20.04
N GLU A 72 13.39 0.00 -19.28
CA GLU A 72 13.49 0.00 -17.82
C GLU A 72 12.79 -1.22 -17.22
N VAL A 73 13.56 -2.05 -16.52
CA VAL A 73 13.04 -3.22 -15.83
C VAL A 73 13.62 -3.26 -14.42
N ILE A 74 12.74 -3.22 -13.42
CA ILE A 74 13.10 -3.41 -12.02
C ILE A 74 12.67 -4.79 -11.59
N VAL A 75 13.57 -5.55 -10.96
CA VAL A 75 13.28 -6.88 -10.40
C VAL A 75 13.60 -6.87 -8.91
N CYS A 76 12.63 -7.27 -8.10
CA CYS A 76 12.82 -7.53 -6.68
C CYS A 76 12.63 -9.01 -6.35
N GLN A 77 13.54 -9.53 -5.52
CA GLN A 77 13.46 -10.86 -4.92
C GLN A 77 13.63 -10.73 -3.39
N GLY A 78 12.52 -10.87 -2.66
CA GLY A 78 12.50 -10.66 -1.22
C GLY A 78 12.78 -9.20 -0.87
N VAL A 79 13.94 -8.95 -0.25
CA VAL A 79 14.36 -7.58 0.18
C VAL A 79 15.26 -6.88 -0.83
N ARG A 80 15.78 -7.59 -1.84
CA ARG A 80 16.73 -7.04 -2.82
C ARG A 80 15.98 -6.61 -4.07
N CYS A 81 16.25 -5.42 -4.56
CA CYS A 81 15.75 -4.90 -5.83
C CYS A 81 16.92 -4.40 -6.68
N ARG A 82 16.83 -4.57 -8.00
CA ARG A 82 17.83 -4.12 -8.97
C ARG A 82 17.19 -3.75 -10.31
N HIS A 83 17.86 -2.92 -11.08
CA HIS A 83 17.58 -2.77 -12.50
C HIS A 83 18.14 -3.99 -13.24
N ARG A 84 17.38 -4.53 -14.19
CA ARG A 84 17.86 -5.55 -15.13
C ARG A 84 18.74 -4.86 -16.17
N GLY A 85 19.88 -5.46 -16.50
CA GLY A 85 20.85 -4.87 -17.44
C GLY A 85 21.91 -3.95 -16.80
N GLY A 86 22.02 -3.93 -15.46
CA GLY A 86 23.17 -3.32 -14.78
C GLY A 86 23.11 -1.79 -14.62
N GLY A 87 21.92 -1.19 -14.60
CA GLY A 87 21.76 0.23 -14.30
C GLY A 87 22.45 0.62 -12.98
N GLN A 88 23.25 1.70 -13.01
CA GLN A 88 24.04 2.15 -11.85
C GLN A 88 23.19 2.80 -10.75
N GLN A 89 21.95 3.21 -11.06
CA GLN A 89 21.08 3.85 -10.09
C GLN A 89 20.49 2.83 -9.11
N ALA A 90 20.53 3.16 -7.81
CA ALA A 90 19.89 2.35 -6.79
C ALA A 90 18.36 2.36 -6.96
N VAL A 91 17.74 1.19 -6.90
CA VAL A 91 16.27 1.08 -6.92
C VAL A 91 15.71 1.69 -5.63
N PRO A 92 14.81 2.69 -5.71
CA PRO A 92 14.22 3.28 -4.51
C PRO A 92 13.48 2.26 -3.64
N ALA A 93 13.73 2.26 -2.33
CA ALA A 93 13.13 1.29 -1.42
C ALA A 93 11.60 1.34 -1.36
N TRP A 94 10.99 2.51 -1.63
CA TRP A 94 9.54 2.65 -1.70
C TRP A 94 8.88 1.72 -2.73
N ILE A 95 9.56 1.31 -3.80
CA ILE A 95 9.03 0.34 -4.78
C ILE A 95 8.70 -0.99 -4.10
N ARG A 96 9.56 -1.44 -3.19
CA ARG A 96 9.31 -2.64 -2.40
C ARG A 96 8.18 -2.43 -1.41
N HIS A 97 8.13 -1.27 -0.74
CA HIS A 97 7.10 -0.97 0.26
C HIS A 97 5.69 -0.85 -0.34
N LEU A 98 5.59 -0.21 -1.51
CA LEU A 98 4.37 -0.13 -2.32
C LEU A 98 3.78 -1.52 -2.59
N ASN A 99 4.65 -2.50 -2.84
CA ASN A 99 4.25 -3.82 -3.28
C ASN A 99 4.18 -4.87 -2.16
N PHE A 100 4.67 -4.55 -0.96
CA PHE A 100 4.85 -5.53 0.11
C PHE A 100 3.56 -6.26 0.50
N PHE A 101 2.43 -5.56 0.59
CA PHE A 101 1.16 -6.17 1.00
C PHE A 101 0.60 -7.17 -0.03
N PHE A 102 1.08 -7.13 -1.27
CA PHE A 102 0.64 -8.02 -2.34
C PHE A 102 1.48 -9.28 -2.47
N VAL A 103 2.81 -9.15 -2.27
CA VAL A 103 3.77 -10.26 -2.49
C VAL A 103 4.36 -10.81 -1.19
N GLY A 104 4.33 -10.04 -0.11
CA GLY A 104 4.86 -10.44 1.18
C GLY A 104 4.04 -11.55 1.84
N PRO A 105 4.56 -12.19 2.90
CA PRO A 105 3.81 -13.19 3.64
C PRO A 105 2.53 -12.57 4.23
N ALA A 106 1.36 -13.11 3.87
CA ALA A 106 0.06 -12.67 4.39
C ALA A 106 -0.17 -13.18 5.83
N ARG A 107 0.65 -12.70 6.76
CA ARG A 107 0.63 -13.04 8.20
C ARG A 107 0.69 -11.76 9.03
N GLN A 108 -0.06 -11.73 10.13
CA GLN A 108 -0.10 -10.60 11.06
C GLN A 108 1.31 -10.19 11.51
N SER A 109 2.14 -11.16 11.91
CA SER A 109 3.51 -10.91 12.38
C SER A 109 4.43 -10.32 11.31
N ALA A 110 4.24 -10.69 10.03
CA ALA A 110 5.02 -10.13 8.93
C ALA A 110 4.67 -8.66 8.69
N TYR A 111 3.37 -8.31 8.76
CA TYR A 111 2.91 -6.93 8.62
C TYR A 111 3.37 -6.07 9.80
N GLN A 112 3.23 -6.59 11.03
CA GLN A 112 3.71 -5.90 12.23
C GLN A 112 5.23 -5.68 12.19
N LYS A 113 6.01 -6.70 11.79
CA LYS A 113 7.46 -6.57 11.62
C LYS A 113 7.81 -5.50 10.60
N MET A 114 7.14 -5.48 9.43
CA MET A 114 7.39 -4.46 8.42
C MET A 114 7.10 -3.06 8.95
N LEU A 115 5.92 -2.85 9.57
CA LEU A 115 5.53 -1.55 10.10
C LEU A 115 6.50 -1.06 11.19
N LYS A 116 6.93 -1.96 12.08
CA LYS A 116 7.96 -1.66 13.08
C LYS A 116 9.29 -1.26 12.44
N THR A 117 9.74 -1.98 11.41
CA THR A 117 10.97 -1.62 10.66
C THR A 117 10.86 -0.26 9.99
N LEU A 118 9.65 0.16 9.61
CA LEU A 118 9.37 1.48 9.04
C LEU A 118 9.19 2.59 10.08
N GLY A 119 9.29 2.28 11.38
CA GLY A 119 9.12 3.25 12.46
C GLY A 119 7.67 3.57 12.82
N VAL A 120 6.70 2.77 12.37
CA VAL A 120 5.29 2.94 12.72
C VAL A 120 5.02 2.39 14.13
N ASP A 121 4.68 3.26 15.09
CA ASP A 121 4.29 2.85 16.44
C ASP A 121 2.83 2.39 16.50
N THR A 122 2.60 1.08 16.43
CA THR A 122 1.24 0.49 16.41
C THR A 122 0.47 0.62 17.73
N ARG A 123 1.06 1.21 18.77
CA ARG A 123 0.36 1.52 20.04
C ARG A 123 -0.36 2.88 19.99
N ARG A 124 -0.08 3.68 18.96
CA ARG A 124 -0.75 4.95 18.70
C ARG A 124 -1.71 4.76 17.55
N ASP A 125 -2.97 5.09 17.79
CA ASP A 125 -3.99 5.00 16.77
C ASP A 125 -4.97 6.18 16.82
N THR A 126 -5.62 6.41 15.68
CA THR A 126 -6.73 7.35 15.55
C THR A 126 -7.64 6.96 14.39
N LEU A 127 -8.79 7.63 14.29
CA LEU A 127 -9.66 7.53 13.12
C LEU A 127 -9.44 8.72 12.20
N SER A 128 -9.56 8.46 10.90
CA SER A 128 -9.56 9.50 9.87
C SER A 128 -10.42 9.07 8.69
N ARG A 129 -10.42 9.89 7.64
CA ARG A 129 -11.06 9.59 6.37
C ARG A 129 -10.07 9.69 5.23
N PHE A 130 -10.14 8.74 4.30
CA PHE A 130 -9.31 8.74 3.09
C PHE A 130 -10.11 8.19 1.91
N GLY A 131 -10.26 9.00 0.86
CA GLY A 131 -11.00 8.59 -0.34
C GLY A 131 -12.43 8.12 -0.04
N GLY A 132 -13.15 8.81 0.86
CA GLY A 132 -14.51 8.46 1.27
C GLY A 132 -14.62 7.34 2.31
N ARG A 133 -13.52 6.65 2.63
CA ARG A 133 -13.49 5.51 3.56
C ARG A 133 -13.10 5.94 4.97
N VAL A 134 -13.64 5.27 5.99
CA VAL A 134 -13.16 5.42 7.37
C VAL A 134 -11.88 4.61 7.52
N ALA A 135 -10.82 5.26 7.98
CA ALA A 135 -9.51 4.66 8.14
C ALA A 135 -9.11 4.62 9.61
N VAL A 136 -8.53 3.50 10.04
CA VAL A 136 -7.70 3.45 11.25
C VAL A 136 -6.28 3.84 10.85
N VAL A 137 -5.76 4.86 11.51
CA VAL A 137 -4.37 5.31 11.34
C VAL A 137 -3.55 4.74 12.49
N LEU A 138 -2.47 4.04 12.19
CA LEU A 138 -1.49 3.53 13.15
C LEU A 138 -0.21 4.35 13.05
N GLY A 139 0.44 4.65 14.19
CA GLY A 139 1.77 5.31 14.25
C GLY A 139 1.75 6.78 14.64
N ALA A 140 0.69 7.50 14.32
CA ALA A 140 0.56 8.93 14.61
C ALA A 140 -0.91 9.36 14.63
N LYS A 141 -1.19 10.56 15.13
CA LYS A 141 -2.49 11.23 14.95
C LYS A 141 -2.63 11.63 13.48
N SER A 142 -3.86 11.76 12.99
CA SER A 142 -4.15 11.92 11.56
C SER A 142 -3.63 13.24 10.97
N TRP A 143 -3.35 14.23 11.82
CA TRP A 143 -2.73 15.51 11.45
C TRP A 143 -1.20 15.53 11.56
N GLU A 144 -0.57 14.55 12.20
CA GLU A 144 0.89 14.41 12.32
C GLU A 144 1.47 13.76 11.06
N ARG A 145 1.45 14.51 9.94
CA ARG A 145 1.80 13.97 8.61
C ARG A 145 3.30 13.77 8.37
N ASP A 146 4.15 14.29 9.24
CA ASP A 146 5.61 14.25 9.16
C ASP A 146 6.22 12.98 9.76
N ARG A 147 5.38 12.08 10.30
CA ARG A 147 5.79 10.85 10.98
C ARG A 147 5.43 9.59 10.18
N PRO A 148 6.15 8.47 10.38
CA PRO A 148 5.73 7.19 9.84
C PRO A 148 4.35 6.77 10.38
N GLN A 149 3.44 6.45 9.48
CA GLN A 149 2.09 6.04 9.83
C GLN A 149 1.50 5.12 8.74
N PHE A 150 0.63 4.21 9.13
CA PHE A 150 -0.05 3.29 8.23
C PHE A 150 -1.56 3.41 8.37
N TRP A 151 -2.25 3.55 7.25
CA TRP A 151 -3.68 3.75 7.18
C TRP A 151 -4.34 2.49 6.63
N LEU A 152 -5.28 1.95 7.38
CA LEU A 152 -6.03 0.75 7.05
C LEU A 152 -7.52 1.08 6.99
N ASP A 153 -8.22 0.58 5.98
CA ASP A 153 -9.68 0.64 5.92
C ASP A 153 -10.29 -0.08 7.13
N LYS A 154 -11.17 0.60 7.88
CA LYS A 154 -11.73 0.08 9.15
C LYS A 154 -12.58 -1.18 8.93
N ASP A 155 -13.27 -1.26 7.80
CA ASP A 155 -14.31 -2.26 7.57
C ASP A 155 -13.85 -3.34 6.58
N LEU A 156 -13.14 -2.94 5.53
CA LEU A 156 -12.64 -3.86 4.51
C LEU A 156 -11.23 -4.37 4.80
N PHE A 157 -10.52 -3.83 5.78
CA PHE A 157 -9.14 -4.23 6.13
C PHE A 157 -8.18 -4.20 4.93
N LEU A 158 -8.28 -3.16 4.11
CA LEU A 158 -7.43 -2.92 2.94
C LEU A 158 -6.39 -1.84 3.27
N PRO A 159 -5.15 -1.94 2.76
CA PRO A 159 -4.17 -0.88 2.96
C PRO A 159 -4.59 0.34 2.14
N LEU A 160 -4.60 1.51 2.78
CA LEU A 160 -5.03 2.76 2.14
C LEU A 160 -3.86 3.69 1.90
N ARG A 161 -2.96 3.82 2.88
CA ARG A 161 -1.84 4.75 2.82
C ARG A 161 -0.70 4.34 3.74
N LEU A 162 0.53 4.67 3.37
CA LEU A 162 1.74 4.44 4.17
C LEU A 162 2.66 5.64 4.05
N PHE A 163 3.00 6.21 5.20
CA PHE A 163 4.03 7.23 5.34
C PHE A 163 5.27 6.59 5.96
N LEU A 164 6.43 6.87 5.41
CA LEU A 164 7.71 6.38 5.91
C LEU A 164 8.83 7.41 5.67
N LYS A 165 9.89 7.33 6.45
CA LYS A 165 11.11 8.11 6.20
C LYS A 165 12.08 7.29 5.35
N GLN A 166 12.57 7.88 4.27
CA GLN A 166 13.60 7.30 3.41
C GLN A 166 14.60 8.39 3.06
N GLU A 167 15.88 8.21 3.40
CA GLU A 167 16.96 9.18 3.09
C GLU A 167 16.60 10.60 3.56
N GLY A 168 16.05 10.74 4.77
CA GLY A 168 15.62 12.03 5.34
C GLY A 168 14.29 12.57 4.80
N ALA A 169 13.83 12.11 3.64
CA ALA A 169 12.56 12.52 3.04
C ALA A 169 11.37 11.73 3.57
N LEU A 170 10.19 12.36 3.56
CA LEU A 170 8.91 11.70 3.81
C LEU A 170 8.39 11.12 2.50
N ILE A 171 8.22 9.80 2.45
CA ILE A 171 7.56 9.11 1.35
C ILE A 171 6.11 8.82 1.76
N ASP A 172 5.17 9.23 0.92
CA ASP A 172 3.74 8.99 1.04
C ASP A 172 3.28 8.06 -0.08
N ILE A 173 2.88 6.84 0.26
CA ILE A 173 2.35 5.84 -0.65
C ILE A 173 0.85 5.71 -0.42
N ALA A 174 0.05 5.83 -1.47
CA ALA A 174 -1.39 5.65 -1.40
C ALA A 174 -1.89 4.57 -2.37
N TRP A 175 -2.77 3.70 -1.86
CA TRP A 175 -3.51 2.72 -2.63
C TRP A 175 -4.99 3.14 -2.64
N LYS A 176 -5.48 3.55 -3.81
CA LYS A 176 -6.77 4.23 -3.95
C LYS A 176 -7.75 3.40 -4.79
N GLN A 177 -9.04 3.70 -4.63
CA GLN A 177 -10.12 3.12 -5.46
C GLN A 177 -10.14 1.58 -5.42
N TRP A 178 -10.03 1.01 -4.22
CA TRP A 178 -10.31 -0.41 -3.99
C TRP A 178 -11.76 -0.77 -4.29
N GLY A 179 -12.01 -2.02 -4.66
CA GLY A 179 -13.34 -2.54 -5.00
C GLY A 179 -13.79 -2.14 -6.41
N SER A 180 -12.86 -1.73 -7.28
CA SER A 180 -13.18 -1.31 -8.65
C SER A 180 -13.75 -2.46 -9.47
N ARG A 181 -14.53 -2.17 -10.52
CA ARG A 181 -15.01 -3.20 -11.46
C ARG A 181 -13.88 -3.96 -12.14
N LEU A 182 -12.71 -3.33 -12.31
CA LEU A 182 -11.56 -3.89 -13.02
C LEU A 182 -10.79 -4.89 -12.15
N SER A 183 -10.63 -4.60 -10.86
CA SER A 183 -9.67 -5.29 -10.00
C SER A 183 -10.26 -5.82 -8.70
N GLY A 184 -11.49 -5.44 -8.35
CA GLY A 184 -12.12 -5.73 -7.07
C GLY A 184 -11.20 -5.38 -5.89
N ASP A 185 -11.03 -6.33 -4.98
CA ASP A 185 -10.12 -6.22 -3.83
C ASP A 185 -8.74 -6.84 -4.09
N TRP A 186 -8.47 -7.32 -5.32
CA TRP A 186 -7.20 -7.99 -5.64
C TRP A 186 -6.03 -7.01 -5.70
N PHE A 187 -6.33 -5.82 -6.23
CA PHE A 187 -5.39 -4.73 -6.46
C PHE A 187 -6.16 -3.39 -6.50
N PRO A 188 -5.62 -2.27 -6.00
CA PRO A 188 -6.28 -0.97 -6.10
C PRO A 188 -6.32 -0.48 -7.56
N ALA A 189 -7.30 0.34 -7.93
CA ALA A 189 -7.34 0.90 -9.28
C ALA A 189 -6.36 2.08 -9.49
N SER A 190 -5.83 2.67 -8.42
CA SER A 190 -4.85 3.76 -8.51
C SER A 190 -3.77 3.65 -7.44
N LEU A 191 -2.53 3.95 -7.83
CA LEU A 191 -1.36 4.05 -6.96
C LEU A 191 -0.78 5.46 -7.04
N GLU A 192 -0.45 6.06 -5.90
CA GLU A 192 0.26 7.34 -5.85
C GLU A 192 1.46 7.22 -4.91
N VAL A 193 2.59 7.82 -5.30
CA VAL A 193 3.75 7.99 -4.44
C VAL A 193 4.17 9.45 -4.49
N ARG A 194 4.37 10.06 -3.32
CA ARG A 194 4.90 11.42 -3.18
C ARG A 194 6.17 11.41 -2.33
N ARG A 195 7.09 12.33 -2.61
CA ARG A 195 8.28 12.64 -1.80
C ARG A 195 8.16 14.08 -1.31
N ASP A 196 8.08 14.27 0.00
CA ASP A 196 7.91 15.59 0.64
C ASP A 196 6.75 16.40 0.03
N GLY A 197 5.64 15.71 -0.24
CA GLY A 197 4.44 16.28 -0.86
C GLY A 197 4.48 16.40 -2.38
N GLN A 198 5.65 16.29 -3.01
CA GLN A 198 5.79 16.36 -4.46
C GLN A 198 5.45 15.02 -5.13
N PRO A 199 4.68 15.00 -6.23
CA PRO A 199 4.38 13.78 -6.97
C PRO A 199 5.65 13.11 -7.49
N LEU A 200 5.83 11.83 -7.14
CA LEU A 200 6.91 10.98 -7.66
C LEU A 200 6.37 9.98 -8.68
N LEU A 201 5.22 9.39 -8.38
CA LEU A 201 4.54 8.42 -9.24
C LEU A 201 3.02 8.57 -9.09
N SER A 202 2.30 8.50 -10.20
CA SER A 202 0.85 8.30 -10.23
C SER A 202 0.51 7.28 -11.31
N CYS A 203 -0.13 6.17 -10.92
CA CYS A 203 -0.52 5.12 -11.86
C CYS A 203 -2.02 4.87 -11.78
N GLN A 204 -2.64 4.72 -12.94
CA GLN A 204 -4.02 4.25 -13.10
C GLN A 204 -4.00 2.84 -13.69
N VAL A 205 -4.65 1.90 -13.02
CA VAL A 205 -4.72 0.52 -13.50
C VAL A 205 -5.70 0.42 -14.65
N THR A 206 -5.24 -0.20 -15.74
CA THR A 206 -6.01 -0.42 -16.98
C THR A 206 -6.26 -1.90 -17.25
N GLY A 207 -5.51 -2.81 -16.61
CA GLY A 207 -5.74 -4.25 -16.69
C GLY A 207 -5.21 -5.02 -15.48
N VAL A 208 -5.91 -6.09 -15.09
CA VAL A 208 -5.45 -7.03 -14.05
C VAL A 208 -5.74 -8.46 -14.51
N ASP A 209 -4.74 -9.33 -14.44
CA ASP A 209 -4.86 -10.75 -14.77
C ASP A 209 -4.18 -11.62 -13.70
N SER A 210 -4.97 -12.47 -13.03
CA SER A 210 -4.51 -13.46 -12.04
C SER A 210 -4.31 -14.85 -12.64
N ARG A 211 -4.81 -15.09 -13.86
CA ARG A 211 -4.76 -16.38 -14.55
C ARG A 211 -3.49 -16.52 -15.37
N ARG A 212 -3.03 -15.43 -15.98
CA ARG A 212 -1.80 -15.38 -16.79
C ARG A 212 -0.63 -16.05 -16.07
N ALA A 213 0.07 -16.92 -16.79
CA ALA A 213 1.29 -17.51 -16.30
C ALA A 213 2.35 -16.42 -16.13
N VAL A 214 3.03 -16.41 -14.98
CA VAL A 214 4.17 -15.53 -14.71
C VAL A 214 5.39 -16.44 -14.48
N PRO A 215 6.18 -16.73 -15.55
CA PRO A 215 7.32 -17.63 -15.48
C PRO A 215 8.40 -17.14 -14.50
N ASP A 216 9.08 -18.07 -13.83
CA ASP A 216 10.15 -17.73 -12.87
C ASP A 216 11.32 -17.00 -13.54
N LYS A 217 11.60 -17.31 -14.81
CA LYS A 217 12.64 -16.63 -15.62
C LYS A 217 12.45 -15.11 -15.75
N LEU A 218 11.22 -14.60 -15.56
CA LEU A 218 10.98 -13.15 -15.57
C LEU A 218 11.64 -12.42 -14.39
N PHE A 219 11.89 -13.15 -13.30
CA PHE A 219 12.50 -12.63 -12.08
C PHE A 219 13.97 -13.03 -11.95
N ALA A 220 14.56 -13.67 -12.96
CA ALA A 220 15.98 -13.97 -12.97
C ALA A 220 16.80 -12.67 -12.88
N PRO A 221 18.03 -12.73 -12.30
CA PRO A 221 18.95 -11.61 -12.26
C PRO A 221 19.13 -10.85 -13.56
#